data_AF-A0A1D6LYD3-F1
#
_entry.id   AF-A0A1D6LYD3-F1
#
_cell.length_a   1.000
_cell.length_b   1.000
_cell.length_c   1.000
_cell.angle_alpha   90.00
_cell.angle_beta   90.00
_cell.angle_gamma   90.00
#
_symmetry.space_group_name_H-M   'P 1'
#
loop_
_entity.id
_entity.type
_entity.pdbx_description
1 polymer ?
#
loop_
_entity_poly.entity_id
_entity_poly.type
_entity_poly.pdbx_seq_one_letter_code
_entity_poly.pdbx_strand_id
1 'polypeptide(L)' 'MLIRVAGDSIMLSPPLIMTPNEVEEIISKFGDALKATEERIGELKSRKN' A
#
# COMPACT_ATOMS: atom_id res chain seq x y z
N MET A 1 -11.63 9.24 2.82
CA MET A 1 -10.65 8.79 1.82
C MET A 1 -11.21 7.56 1.13
N LEU A 2 -11.27 7.55 -0.19
CA LEU A 2 -11.68 6.36 -0.96
C LEU A 2 -10.42 5.62 -1.40
N ILE A 3 -10.37 4.30 -1.16
CA ILE A 3 -9.30 3.43 -1.64
C ILE A 3 -9.94 2.46 -2.65
N ARG A 4 -9.36 2.38 -3.84
CA ARG A 4 -9.80 1.45 -4.89
C ARG A 4 -8.65 0.55 -5.29
N VAL A 5 -8.95 -0.73 -5.50
CA VAL A 5 -8.00 -1.72 -6.01
C VAL A 5 -8.51 -2.22 -7.35
N ALA A 6 -7.67 -2.14 -8.37
CA ALA A 6 -7.96 -2.58 -9.73
C ALA A 6 -6.76 -3.37 -10.26
N GLY A 7 -6.83 -4.70 -10.18
CA GLY A 7 -5.72 -5.58 -10.54
C GLY A 7 -4.51 -5.35 -9.64
N ASP A 8 -3.42 -4.89 -10.23
CA ASP A 8 -2.16 -4.51 -9.57
C ASP A 8 -2.08 -3.01 -9.22
N SER A 9 -3.11 -2.23 -9.55
CA SER A 9 -3.17 -0.80 -9.25
C SER A 9 -3.99 -0.53 -7.99
N ILE A 10 -3.44 0.31 -7.10
CA ILE A 10 -4.16 0.84 -5.94
C ILE A 10 -4.26 2.36 -6.08
N MET A 11 -5.49 2.86 -6.08
CA MET A 11 -5.79 4.28 -6.18
C MET A 11 -6.29 4.82 -4.85
N LEU A 12 -5.60 5.84 -4.34
CA LEU A 12 -5.95 6.58 -3.14
C LEU A 12 -6.56 7.92 -3.54
N SER A 13 -7.79 8.20 -3.09
CA SER A 13 -8.45 9.50 -3.24
C SER A 13 -8.62 10.14 -1.85
N PRO A 14 -7.55 10.77 -1.31
CA PRO A 14 -7.62 11.48 -0.04
C PRO A 14 -8.48 12.76 -0.17
N PRO A 15 -9.16 13.21 0.91
CA PRO A 15 -9.81 14.50 0.93
C PRO A 15 -8.81 15.65 0.72
N LEU A 16 -9.24 16.73 0.04
CA LEU A 16 -8.40 17.90 -0.22
C LEU A 16 -8.03 18.72 1.03
N ILE A 17 -8.70 18.44 2.16
CA ILE A 17 -8.51 19.13 3.45
C ILE A 17 -7.45 18.47 4.34
N MET A 18 -6.78 17.42 3.85
CA MET A 18 -5.81 16.66 4.63
C MET A 18 -4.55 17.48 4.92
N THR A 19 -4.01 17.34 6.12
CA THR A 19 -2.76 18.00 6.53
C THR A 19 -1.54 17.25 5.98
N PRO A 20 -0.37 17.93 5.83
CA PRO A 20 0.86 17.27 5.40
C PRO A 20 1.24 16.07 6.28
N ASN A 21 1.02 16.15 7.60
CA ASN A 21 1.36 15.07 8.52
C ASN A 21 0.48 13.82 8.30
N GLU A 22 -0.81 14.00 8.03
CA GLU A 22 -1.72 12.89 7.72
C GLU A 22 -1.36 12.23 6.38
N VAL A 23 -0.87 13.01 5.41
CA VAL A 23 -0.36 12.49 4.14
C VAL A 23 0.88 11.61 4.37
N GLU A 24 1.85 12.10 5.14
CA GLU A 24 3.06 11.34 5.48
C GLU A 24 2.73 10.04 6.23
N GLU A 25 1.78 10.08 7.17
CA GLU A 25 1.35 8.89 7.91
C GLU A 25 0.74 7.82 6.98
N ILE A 26 -0.06 8.24 6.00
CA ILE A 26 -0.64 7.32 5.00
C ILE A 26 0.46 6.73 4.12
N ILE A 27 1.40 7.55 3.64
CA ILE A 27 2.52 7.09 2.81
C ILE A 27 3.33 6.04 3.57
N SER A 28 3.66 6.29 4.84
CA SER A 28 4.42 5.36 5.68
C SER A 28 3.69 4.01 5.81
N LYS A 29 2.41 4.02 6.22
CA LYS A 29 1.62 2.80 6.41
C LYS A 29 1.47 2.00 5.11
N PHE A 30 1.28 2.71 4.00
CA PHE A 30 1.11 2.07 2.70
C PHE A 30 2.43 1.46 2.21
N GLY A 31 3.55 2.16 2.43
CA GLY A 31 4.89 1.64 2.16
C GLY A 31 5.17 0.34 2.92
N ASP A 32 4.86 0.30 4.22
CA ASP A 32 5.03 -0.90 5.05
C ASP A 32 4.16 -2.06 4.55
N ALA A 33 2.90 -1.78 4.20
CA ALA A 33 1.99 -2.80 3.67
C ALA A 33 2.44 -3.36 2.32
N LEU A 34 2.95 -2.50 1.42
CA LEU A 34 3.50 -2.92 0.14
C LEU A 34 4.73 -3.81 0.34
N LYS A 35 5.66 -3.40 1.20
CA LYS A 35 6.87 -4.17 1.50
C LYS A 35 6.55 -5.55 2.08
N ALA A 36 5.62 -5.63 3.04
CA ALA A 36 5.17 -6.91 3.60
C ALA A 36 4.53 -7.81 2.52
N THR A 37 3.83 -7.22 1.55
CA THR A 37 3.25 -7.94 0.42
C THR A 37 4.35 -8.52 -0.49
N GLU A 38 5.39 -7.73 -0.80
CA GLU A 38 6.54 -8.18 -1.59
C GLU A 38 7.30 -9.33 -0.91
N GLU A 39 7.58 -9.21 0.39
CA GLU A 39 8.22 -10.26 1.19
C GLU A 39 7.41 -11.55 1.16
N ARG A 40 6.08 -11.45 1.35
CA ARG A 40 5.19 -12.61 1.30
C ARG A 40 5.15 -13.26 -0.08
N ILE A 41 5.17 -12.47 -1.15
CA ILE A 41 5.26 -13.00 -2.52
C ILE A 41 6.59 -13.75 -2.69
N GLY A 42 7.69 -13.22 -2.15
CA GLY A 42 8.99 -13.89 -2.12
C GLY A 42 8.95 -15.26 -1.45
N GLU A 43 8.36 -15.34 -0.25
CA GLU A 43 8.17 -16.61 0.48
C GLU A 43 7.32 -17.63 -0.30
N LEU A 44 6.23 -17.17 -0.93
CA LEU A 44 5.34 -18.05 -1.68
C LEU A 44 5.98 -18.58 -2.95
N LYS A 45 6.84 -17.77 -3.60
CA LYS A 45 7.63 -18.19 -4.76
C LYS A 45 8.73 -19.19 -4.35
N SER A 46 9.41 -18.98 -3.22
CA SER A 46 10.46 -19.89 -2.75
C SER A 46 9.93 -21.25 -2.29
N ARG A 47 8.70 -21.31 -1.76
CA ARG A 47 8.00 -22.55 -1.39
C ARG A 47 7.53 -23.40 -2.58
N LYS A 48 7.55 -22.86 -3.80
CA LYS A 48 7.13 -23.58 -5.02
C LYS A 48 8.26 -24.39 -5.70
N ASN A 49 9.41 -24.53 -5.04
CA ASN A 49 10.47 -25.47 -5.41
C ASN A 49 10.33 -26.80 -4.67
#